data_AF-A0A8T5EFW7-F1
#
_entry.id   AF-A0A8T5EFW7-F1
#
_cell.length_a   1.000
_cell.length_b   1.000
_cell.length_c   1.000
_cell.angle_alpha   90.00
_cell.angle_beta   90.00
_cell.angle_gamma   90.00
#
_symmetry.space_group_name_H-M   'P 1'
#
loop_
_entity.id
_entity.type
_entity.pdbx_description
1 polymer ?
#
loop_
_entity_poly.entity_id
_entity_poly.type
_entity_poly.pdbx_seq_one_letter_code
_entity_poly.pdbx_strand_id
1 'polypeptide(L)'
;MDGSMTVTIIKADDEQEQNNITKYRNSQNSVRGKDLVSLMDFHKSIKSQLKNCGYFYEIQAGSFDTKSKSKQLEYGGDTAYNNYLPDNHKKVIVAKDAIQSLVAGIEQRPTESYSSPSQFLPRGSKYDQIFNENLKDDYRIILYPYLVKEFAKKSLKYGKQGGHKTKRYATLFFVAVYFRILHKKILESKGDFKSDIRKLEPIFHSFKLNNRILKITDVIVTKFLEDTVVDDEIELANTKHNFFSQHVWNDSMLRVIDKKIKQEEEEIISLKKIANNLF
;
A
#
# COMPACT_ATOMS: atom_id res chain seq x y z
N MET A 1 2.95 -35.38 23.58
CA MET A 1 1.65 -34.76 23.21
C MET A 1 1.51 -34.95 21.70
N ASP A 2 0.72 -35.93 21.28
CA ASP A 2 0.43 -36.16 19.88
C ASP A 2 -0.68 -35.22 19.43
N GLY A 3 -0.37 -34.32 18.50
CA GLY A 3 -1.36 -33.46 17.85
C GLY A 3 -2.01 -34.23 16.70
N SER A 4 -3.32 -34.44 16.77
CA SER A 4 -4.09 -34.97 15.65
C SER A 4 -4.36 -33.88 14.61
N MET A 5 -4.14 -34.20 13.33
CA MET A 5 -4.44 -33.32 12.21
C MET A 5 -5.69 -33.84 11.48
N THR A 6 -6.77 -33.07 11.52
CA THR A 6 -7.99 -33.39 10.78
C THR A 6 -7.88 -32.81 9.37
N VAL A 7 -7.81 -33.68 8.36
CA VAL A 7 -7.83 -33.29 6.95
C VAL A 7 -9.19 -33.65 6.35
N THR A 8 -9.83 -32.68 5.70
CA THR A 8 -11.06 -32.91 4.93
C THR A 8 -10.78 -32.69 3.46
N ILE A 9 -10.92 -33.73 2.64
CA ILE A 9 -10.80 -33.67 1.18
C ILE A 9 -12.20 -33.61 0.61
N ILE A 10 -12.47 -32.60 -0.22
CA ILE A 10 -13.74 -32.44 -0.94
C ILE A 10 -13.40 -32.44 -2.42
N LYS A 11 -14.10 -33.28 -3.18
CA LYS A 11 -13.96 -33.38 -4.62
C LYS A 11 -15.00 -32.44 -5.25
N ALA A 12 -14.57 -31.63 -6.20
CA ALA A 12 -15.43 -30.74 -6.98
C ALA A 12 -15.30 -31.13 -8.45
N ASP A 13 -16.41 -31.04 -9.19
CA ASP A 13 -16.46 -31.47 -10.60
C ASP A 13 -15.96 -30.36 -11.53
N ASP A 14 -16.06 -29.10 -11.12
CA ASP A 14 -15.54 -27.94 -11.84
C ASP A 14 -15.02 -26.80 -10.93
N GLU A 15 -14.38 -25.79 -11.55
CA GLU A 15 -13.79 -24.64 -10.85
C GLU A 15 -14.85 -23.74 -10.19
N GLN A 16 -16.07 -23.69 -10.74
CA GLN A 16 -17.17 -22.88 -10.20
C GLN A 16 -17.71 -23.51 -8.92
N GLU A 17 -17.88 -24.83 -8.91
CA GLU A 17 -18.25 -25.62 -7.75
C GLU A 17 -17.17 -25.57 -6.67
N GLN A 18 -15.89 -25.67 -7.05
CA GLN A 18 -14.77 -25.50 -6.12
C GLN A 18 -14.77 -24.11 -5.46
N ASN A 19 -15.04 -23.05 -6.23
CA ASN A 19 -15.16 -21.68 -5.73
C ASN A 19 -16.37 -21.53 -4.79
N ASN A 20 -17.50 -22.15 -5.12
CA ASN A 20 -18.70 -22.15 -4.28
C ASN A 20 -18.48 -22.90 -2.96
N ILE A 21 -17.95 -24.12 -3.00
CA ILE A 21 -17.61 -24.91 -1.80
C ILE A 21 -16.66 -24.11 -0.90
N THR A 22 -15.63 -23.50 -1.48
CA THR A 22 -14.70 -22.62 -0.76
C THR A 22 -15.43 -21.42 -0.13
N LYS A 23 -16.30 -20.75 -0.89
CA LYS A 23 -17.08 -19.57 -0.46
C LYS A 23 -18.04 -19.88 0.69
N TYR A 24 -18.72 -21.04 0.65
CA TYR A 24 -19.70 -21.48 1.65
C TYR A 24 -19.03 -22.06 2.91
N ARG A 25 -17.97 -22.87 2.77
CA ARG A 25 -17.21 -23.38 3.92
C ARG A 25 -16.55 -22.23 4.69
N ASN A 26 -16.05 -21.22 3.98
CA ASN A 26 -15.47 -20.01 4.56
C ASN A 26 -16.52 -19.03 5.12
N SER A 27 -17.82 -19.22 4.85
CA SER A 27 -18.88 -18.48 5.55
C SER A 27 -19.34 -19.15 6.85
N GLN A 28 -19.16 -20.47 6.98
CA GLN A 28 -19.50 -21.21 8.22
C GLN A 28 -18.34 -21.28 9.21
N ASN A 29 -17.10 -21.26 8.72
CA ASN A 29 -15.91 -21.05 9.55
C ASN A 29 -15.52 -19.57 9.53
N SER A 30 -15.02 -19.03 10.65
CA SER A 30 -14.45 -17.66 10.76
C SER A 30 -13.16 -17.55 9.93
N VAL A 31 -13.30 -17.62 8.61
CA VAL A 31 -12.18 -17.55 7.68
C VAL A 31 -11.96 -16.09 7.38
N ARG A 32 -10.85 -15.59 7.94
CA ARG A 32 -10.40 -14.19 7.88
C ARG A 32 -10.39 -13.74 6.42
N GLY A 33 -10.84 -12.52 6.13
CA GLY A 33 -11.04 -11.97 4.77
C GLY A 33 -9.86 -12.03 3.79
N LYS A 34 -8.67 -12.54 4.19
CA LYS A 34 -7.56 -12.87 3.29
C LYS A 34 -7.93 -14.01 2.33
N ASP A 35 -8.56 -15.09 2.77
CA ASP A 35 -8.82 -16.26 1.91
C ASP A 35 -9.97 -16.04 0.90
N LEU A 36 -10.64 -14.89 0.98
CA LEU A 36 -11.63 -14.46 0.00
C LEU A 36 -11.02 -13.60 -1.12
N VAL A 37 -9.81 -13.06 -0.94
CA VAL A 37 -9.09 -12.29 -1.96
C VAL A 37 -8.81 -13.16 -3.18
N SER A 38 -8.53 -14.45 -2.97
CA SER A 38 -8.29 -15.42 -4.03
C SER A 38 -9.49 -15.68 -4.93
N LEU A 39 -10.70 -15.32 -4.49
CA LEU A 39 -11.93 -15.52 -5.25
C LEU A 39 -12.27 -14.33 -6.16
N MET A 40 -11.62 -13.18 -5.98
CA MET A 40 -11.94 -11.95 -6.70
C MET A 40 -11.11 -11.81 -7.99
N ASP A 41 -11.77 -11.50 -9.10
CA ASP A 41 -11.14 -11.50 -10.43
C ASP A 41 -10.03 -10.45 -10.56
N PHE A 42 -10.25 -9.24 -10.02
CA PHE A 42 -9.20 -8.21 -9.93
C PHE A 42 -7.92 -8.78 -9.31
N HIS A 43 -8.00 -9.44 -8.15
CA HIS A 43 -6.80 -9.94 -7.47
C HIS A 43 -6.16 -11.13 -8.20
N LYS A 44 -6.93 -11.96 -8.90
CA LYS A 44 -6.40 -13.01 -9.78
C LYS A 44 -5.64 -12.41 -10.97
N SER A 45 -6.20 -11.38 -11.60
CA SER A 45 -5.58 -10.63 -12.69
C SER A 45 -4.27 -9.97 -12.25
N ILE A 46 -4.29 -9.23 -11.13
CA ILE A 46 -3.10 -8.60 -10.54
C ILE A 46 -2.03 -9.63 -10.17
N LYS A 47 -2.42 -10.81 -9.67
CA LYS A 47 -1.48 -11.91 -9.39
C LYS A 47 -0.74 -12.36 -10.65
N SER A 48 -1.44 -12.49 -11.77
CA SER A 48 -0.83 -12.85 -13.06
C SER A 48 0.17 -11.79 -13.51
N GLN A 49 -0.23 -10.51 -13.47
CA GLN A 49 0.62 -9.38 -13.85
C GLN A 49 1.87 -9.26 -12.96
N LEU A 50 1.73 -9.36 -11.63
CA LEU A 50 2.87 -9.29 -10.71
C LEU A 50 3.84 -10.46 -10.88
N LYS A 51 3.32 -11.65 -11.20
CA LYS A 51 4.17 -12.81 -11.52
C LYS A 51 5.07 -12.51 -12.72
N ASN A 52 4.55 -11.83 -13.75
CA ASN A 52 5.35 -11.43 -14.92
C ASN A 52 6.44 -10.41 -14.57
N CYS A 53 6.23 -9.60 -13.53
CA CYS A 53 7.24 -8.70 -12.96
C CYS A 53 8.15 -9.38 -11.90
N GLY A 54 8.07 -10.70 -11.76
CA GLY A 54 8.89 -11.47 -10.82
C GLY A 54 8.48 -11.38 -9.34
N TYR A 55 7.29 -10.87 -9.03
CA TYR A 55 6.77 -10.76 -7.65
C TYR A 55 5.68 -11.79 -7.37
N PHE A 56 5.69 -12.37 -6.17
CA PHE A 56 4.63 -13.26 -5.73
C PHE A 56 3.54 -12.46 -5.01
N TYR A 57 2.35 -12.37 -5.61
CA TYR A 57 1.19 -11.77 -4.95
C TYR A 57 0.48 -12.79 -4.06
N GLU A 58 0.67 -12.68 -2.75
CA GLU A 58 0.11 -13.59 -1.77
C GLU A 58 -1.33 -13.17 -1.41
N ILE A 59 -2.27 -13.74 -2.15
CA ILE A 59 -3.72 -13.60 -1.92
C ILE A 59 -4.28 -14.63 -0.94
N GLN A 60 -3.55 -15.71 -0.67
CA GLN A 60 -3.88 -16.70 0.36
C GLN A 60 -2.68 -16.85 1.30
N ALA A 61 -2.93 -16.73 2.61
CA ALA A 61 -1.85 -16.70 3.59
C ALA A 61 -1.03 -17.99 3.59
N GLY A 62 0.30 -17.88 3.55
CA GLY A 62 1.22 -19.02 3.56
C GLY A 62 1.34 -19.74 2.22
N SER A 63 0.65 -19.27 1.17
CA SER A 63 0.71 -19.90 -0.17
C SER A 63 2.06 -19.78 -0.85
N PHE A 64 2.92 -18.87 -0.40
CA PHE A 64 4.32 -18.81 -0.83
C PHE A 64 5.15 -19.90 -0.14
N ASP A 65 5.04 -20.01 1.18
CA ASP A 65 5.88 -20.89 1.99
C ASP A 65 5.60 -22.39 1.71
N THR A 66 4.40 -22.73 1.20
CA THR A 66 4.06 -24.09 0.74
C THR A 66 4.66 -24.47 -0.61
N LYS A 67 5.24 -23.53 -1.36
CA LYS A 67 5.93 -23.84 -2.63
C LYS A 67 7.27 -24.50 -2.38
N SER A 68 7.70 -25.33 -3.32
CA SER A 68 9.08 -25.86 -3.32
C SER A 68 10.10 -24.71 -3.41
N LYS A 69 11.31 -24.93 -2.87
CA LYS A 69 12.38 -23.93 -2.91
C LYS A 69 12.69 -23.45 -4.33
N SER A 70 12.69 -24.35 -5.32
CA SER A 70 12.88 -24.00 -6.73
C SER A 70 11.83 -22.99 -7.21
N LYS A 71 10.54 -23.24 -6.92
CA LYS A 71 9.46 -22.31 -7.26
C LYS A 71 9.51 -20.98 -6.50
N GLN A 72 10.04 -20.97 -5.28
CA GLN A 72 10.25 -19.72 -4.54
C GLN A 72 11.37 -18.88 -5.17
N LEU A 73 12.43 -19.51 -5.70
CA LEU A 73 13.55 -18.84 -6.35
C LEU A 73 13.19 -18.21 -7.71
N GLU A 74 12.08 -18.61 -8.34
CA GLU A 74 11.56 -17.96 -9.55
C GLU A 74 11.19 -16.48 -9.33
N TYR A 75 10.94 -16.06 -8.08
CA TYR A 75 10.52 -14.70 -7.74
C TYR A 75 11.72 -13.80 -7.40
N GLY A 76 12.42 -13.34 -8.44
CA GLY A 76 13.54 -12.39 -8.31
C GLY A 76 13.11 -10.92 -8.16
N GLY A 77 11.86 -10.60 -8.49
CA GLY A 77 11.37 -9.22 -8.63
C GLY A 77 11.99 -8.47 -9.80
N ASP A 78 11.50 -7.26 -10.03
CA ASP A 78 12.01 -6.35 -11.05
C ASP A 78 13.22 -5.56 -10.51
N THR A 79 14.29 -5.46 -11.29
CA THR A 79 15.51 -4.72 -10.89
C THR A 79 15.27 -3.24 -10.62
N ALA A 80 14.36 -2.61 -11.36
CA ALA A 80 14.01 -1.21 -11.15
C ALA A 80 13.30 -1.00 -9.80
N TYR A 81 12.43 -1.95 -9.42
CA TYR A 81 11.61 -1.85 -8.21
C TYR A 81 12.26 -2.45 -6.96
N ASN A 82 13.22 -3.36 -7.13
CA ASN A 82 13.91 -4.00 -6.02
C ASN A 82 14.67 -3.00 -5.12
N ASN A 83 15.08 -1.85 -5.65
CA ASN A 83 15.74 -0.79 -4.89
C ASN A 83 14.86 -0.19 -3.77
N TYR A 84 13.54 -0.30 -3.87
CA TYR A 84 12.61 0.17 -2.83
C TYR A 84 12.43 -0.84 -1.67
N LEU A 85 12.82 -2.09 -1.88
CA LEU A 85 12.57 -3.18 -0.94
C LEU A 85 13.80 -3.47 -0.07
N PRO A 86 13.62 -4.02 1.14
CA PRO A 86 14.72 -4.58 1.92
C PRO A 86 15.52 -5.63 1.15
N ASP A 87 16.82 -5.74 1.44
CA ASP A 87 17.70 -6.66 0.71
C ASP A 87 17.31 -8.13 0.96
N ASN A 88 16.77 -8.43 2.14
CA ASN A 88 16.24 -9.73 2.53
C ASN A 88 14.76 -9.95 2.18
N HIS A 89 14.15 -9.08 1.37
CA HIS A 89 12.75 -9.20 1.00
C HIS A 89 12.51 -10.41 0.07
N LYS A 90 11.63 -11.34 0.47
CA LYS A 90 11.28 -12.57 -0.27
C LYS A 90 10.60 -12.36 -1.64
N LYS A 91 10.47 -11.09 -2.08
CA LYS A 91 9.66 -10.66 -3.25
C LYS A 91 8.19 -11.11 -3.19
N VAL A 92 7.69 -11.31 -1.96
CA VAL A 92 6.30 -11.64 -1.66
C VAL A 92 5.56 -10.37 -1.27
N ILE A 93 4.48 -10.08 -1.98
CA ILE A 93 3.58 -8.95 -1.72
C ILE A 93 2.29 -9.52 -1.14
N VAL A 94 2.10 -9.32 0.16
CA VAL A 94 0.88 -9.77 0.86
C VAL A 94 -0.29 -8.88 0.45
N ALA A 95 -1.39 -9.48 -0.03
CA ALA A 95 -2.52 -8.75 -0.57
C ALA A 95 -3.11 -7.75 0.42
N LYS A 96 -3.33 -8.16 1.67
CA LYS A 96 -3.82 -7.26 2.74
C LYS A 96 -2.96 -6.01 2.89
N ASP A 97 -1.65 -6.18 2.90
CA ASP A 97 -0.68 -5.11 3.14
C ASP A 97 -0.58 -4.16 1.95
N ALA A 98 -0.78 -4.69 0.75
CA ALA A 98 -0.76 -3.93 -0.49
C ALA A 98 -2.06 -3.16 -0.70
N ILE A 99 -3.22 -3.77 -0.39
CA ILE A 99 -4.54 -3.09 -0.33
C ILE A 99 -4.50 -1.94 0.68
N GLN A 100 -3.94 -2.17 1.88
CA GLN A 100 -3.78 -1.12 2.87
C GLN A 100 -2.93 0.06 2.32
N SER A 101 -1.87 -0.25 1.56
CA SER A 101 -1.03 0.81 0.98
C SER A 101 -1.78 1.57 -0.13
N LEU A 102 -2.56 0.87 -0.96
CA LEU A 102 -3.44 1.45 -1.97
C LEU A 102 -4.44 2.43 -1.35
N VAL A 103 -5.18 1.98 -0.32
CA VAL A 103 -6.22 2.79 0.31
C VAL A 103 -5.63 4.04 0.97
N ALA A 104 -4.46 3.92 1.60
CA ALA A 104 -3.78 5.08 2.15
C ALA A 104 -3.28 6.04 1.06
N GLY A 105 -2.61 5.51 0.04
CA GLY A 105 -1.88 6.29 -0.96
C GLY A 105 -2.74 6.83 -2.09
N ILE A 106 -3.45 5.95 -2.79
CA ILE A 106 -4.20 6.31 -4.01
C ILE A 106 -5.59 6.79 -3.67
N GLU A 107 -6.30 6.07 -2.80
CA GLU A 107 -7.64 6.49 -2.36
C GLU A 107 -7.60 7.65 -1.36
N GLN A 108 -6.40 8.03 -0.88
CA GLN A 108 -6.18 9.12 0.07
C GLN A 108 -6.99 8.95 1.38
N ARG A 109 -7.07 7.71 1.90
CA ARG A 109 -7.76 7.36 3.17
C ARG A 109 -6.81 6.74 4.20
N PRO A 110 -5.69 7.39 4.58
CA PRO A 110 -4.68 6.80 5.47
C PRO A 110 -5.22 6.45 6.86
N THR A 111 -6.13 7.26 7.39
CA THR A 111 -6.78 7.08 8.69
C THR A 111 -7.58 5.78 8.77
N GLU A 112 -8.47 5.55 7.81
CA GLU A 112 -9.32 4.36 7.74
C GLU A 112 -8.50 3.10 7.43
N SER A 113 -7.52 3.27 6.53
CA SER A 113 -6.57 2.21 6.22
C SER A 113 -5.76 1.78 7.44
N TYR A 114 -5.45 2.71 8.34
CA TYR A 114 -4.74 2.44 9.58
C TYR A 114 -5.64 1.76 10.62
N SER A 115 -6.84 2.30 10.86
CA SER A 115 -7.73 1.85 11.94
C SER A 115 -8.52 0.59 11.61
N SER A 116 -8.99 0.45 10.37
CA SER A 116 -9.96 -0.57 9.96
C SER A 116 -9.63 -1.22 8.61
N PRO A 117 -8.41 -1.79 8.42
CA PRO A 117 -7.99 -2.35 7.14
C PRO A 117 -8.88 -3.51 6.64
N SER A 118 -9.61 -4.19 7.53
CA SER A 118 -10.52 -5.28 7.16
C SER A 118 -11.74 -4.81 6.37
N GLN A 119 -12.17 -3.54 6.49
CA GLN A 119 -13.30 -2.99 5.73
C GLN A 119 -13.02 -2.94 4.22
N PHE A 120 -11.75 -2.98 3.83
CA PHE A 120 -11.27 -2.95 2.45
C PHE A 120 -10.81 -4.32 1.94
N LEU A 121 -11.08 -5.40 2.68
CA LEU A 121 -10.91 -6.77 2.19
C LEU A 121 -12.26 -7.31 1.70
N PRO A 122 -12.30 -8.39 0.89
CA PRO A 122 -13.56 -8.94 0.38
C PRO A 122 -14.57 -9.23 1.51
N ARG A 123 -15.85 -8.92 1.24
CA ARG A 123 -16.96 -8.84 2.21
C ARG A 123 -16.86 -7.71 3.24
N GLY A 124 -15.81 -6.90 3.20
CA GLY A 124 -15.71 -5.67 3.97
C GLY A 124 -16.66 -4.61 3.41
N SER A 125 -17.22 -3.77 4.29
CA SER A 125 -18.24 -2.79 3.95
C SER A 125 -17.82 -1.73 2.93
N LYS A 126 -16.53 -1.62 2.63
CA LYS A 126 -15.95 -0.63 1.70
C LYS A 126 -15.15 -1.27 0.58
N TYR A 127 -15.15 -2.60 0.46
CA TYR A 127 -14.41 -3.29 -0.59
C TYR A 127 -14.86 -2.85 -1.98
N ASP A 128 -16.17 -2.91 -2.25
CA ASP A 128 -16.75 -2.58 -3.55
C ASP A 128 -16.66 -1.07 -3.87
N GLN A 129 -16.39 -0.21 -2.86
CA GLN A 129 -16.10 1.21 -3.13
C GLN A 129 -14.75 1.39 -3.83
N ILE A 130 -13.79 0.51 -3.56
CA ILE A 130 -12.43 0.58 -4.11
C ILE A 130 -12.31 -0.31 -5.34
N PHE A 131 -12.77 -1.56 -5.22
CA PHE A 131 -12.68 -2.59 -6.24
C PHE A 131 -14.03 -2.76 -6.96
N ASN A 132 -14.41 -1.74 -7.73
CA ASN A 132 -15.60 -1.76 -8.58
C ASN A 132 -15.25 -1.93 -10.07
N GLU A 133 -16.28 -2.01 -10.91
CA GLU A 133 -16.18 -2.18 -12.36
C GLU A 133 -15.39 -1.08 -13.07
N ASN A 134 -15.23 0.11 -12.47
CA ASN A 134 -14.44 1.18 -13.05
C ASN A 134 -12.93 1.06 -12.76
N LEU A 135 -12.55 0.18 -11.82
CA LEU A 135 -11.14 -0.05 -11.51
C LEU A 135 -10.52 -0.90 -12.60
N LYS A 136 -9.56 -0.33 -13.33
CA LYS A 136 -8.77 -1.08 -14.30
C LYS A 136 -7.81 -2.03 -13.60
N ASP A 137 -7.73 -3.25 -14.11
CA ASP A 137 -6.76 -4.25 -13.71
C ASP A 137 -5.33 -3.83 -14.10
N ASP A 138 -4.65 -3.12 -13.21
CA ASP A 138 -3.28 -2.66 -13.40
C ASP A 138 -2.45 -2.91 -12.14
N TYR A 139 -1.46 -3.81 -12.21
CA TYR A 139 -0.66 -4.20 -11.05
C TYR A 139 0.00 -3.03 -10.32
N ARG A 140 0.30 -1.94 -11.04
CA ARG A 140 0.93 -0.74 -10.50
C ARG A 140 0.10 -0.10 -9.39
N ILE A 141 -1.22 -0.22 -9.45
CA ILE A 141 -2.14 0.34 -8.44
C ILE A 141 -1.90 -0.25 -7.05
N ILE A 142 -1.49 -1.52 -6.99
CA ILE A 142 -1.14 -2.22 -5.77
C ILE A 142 0.36 -2.12 -5.49
N LEU A 143 1.20 -2.25 -6.53
CA LEU A 143 2.64 -2.30 -6.37
C LEU A 143 3.23 -0.97 -5.90
N TYR A 144 2.91 0.14 -6.55
CA TYR A 144 3.56 1.42 -6.28
C TYR A 144 3.35 1.91 -4.84
N PRO A 145 2.14 1.89 -4.27
CA PRO A 145 1.96 2.25 -2.87
C PRO A 145 2.67 1.29 -1.92
N TYR A 146 2.71 0.00 -2.26
CA TYR A 146 3.44 -0.99 -1.48
C TYR A 146 4.95 -0.71 -1.46
N LEU A 147 5.56 -0.38 -2.60
CA LEU A 147 6.98 -0.04 -2.69
C LEU A 147 7.31 1.21 -1.86
N VAL A 148 6.48 2.25 -1.92
CA VAL A 148 6.64 3.48 -1.12
C VAL A 148 6.62 3.16 0.37
N LYS A 149 5.68 2.31 0.80
CA LYS A 149 5.56 1.87 2.19
C LYS A 149 6.82 1.11 2.65
N GLU A 150 7.29 0.15 1.86
CA GLU A 150 8.48 -0.64 2.22
C GLU A 150 9.75 0.21 2.21
N PHE A 151 9.89 1.15 1.27
CA PHE A 151 10.99 2.11 1.27
C PHE A 151 10.99 2.98 2.53
N ALA A 152 9.83 3.51 2.93
CA ALA A 152 9.71 4.33 4.14
C ALA A 152 10.17 3.56 5.39
N LYS A 153 9.80 2.28 5.49
CA LYS A 153 10.22 1.40 6.59
C LYS A 153 11.72 1.11 6.55
N LYS A 154 12.26 0.72 5.38
CA LYS A 154 13.67 0.36 5.19
C LYS A 154 14.61 1.56 5.38
N SER A 155 14.36 2.63 4.65
CA SER A 155 15.35 3.71 4.42
C SER A 155 15.10 4.94 5.29
N LEU A 156 13.85 5.18 5.70
CA LEU A 156 13.45 6.40 6.43
C LEU A 156 13.02 6.12 7.88
N LYS A 157 13.20 4.86 8.33
CA LYS A 157 12.91 4.40 9.70
C LYS A 157 11.47 4.65 10.14
N TYR A 158 10.49 4.40 9.26
CA TYR A 158 9.08 4.35 9.64
C TYR A 158 8.69 2.99 10.23
N GLY A 159 7.59 2.94 10.98
CA GLY A 159 7.09 1.71 11.59
C GLY A 159 7.84 1.33 12.86
N LYS A 160 8.03 0.03 13.14
CA LYS A 160 8.54 -0.44 14.45
C LYS A 160 9.92 0.09 14.81
N GLN A 161 10.76 0.42 13.83
CA GLN A 161 12.10 0.98 14.01
C GLN A 161 12.10 2.53 14.07
N GLY A 162 10.93 3.15 14.21
CA GLY A 162 10.65 4.60 14.26
C GLY A 162 11.80 5.47 14.74
N GLY A 163 12.51 6.13 13.82
CA GLY A 163 13.62 7.03 14.18
C GLY A 163 13.18 8.29 14.93
N HIS A 164 11.98 8.80 14.61
CA HIS A 164 11.30 9.88 15.33
C HIS A 164 10.17 9.33 16.20
N LYS A 165 9.89 9.98 17.35
CA LYS A 165 8.89 9.56 18.37
C LYS A 165 7.50 9.23 17.81
N THR A 166 7.18 9.74 16.62
CA THR A 166 5.86 9.62 16.00
C THR A 166 5.88 8.85 14.66
N LYS A 167 7.05 8.66 14.03
CA LYS A 167 7.19 7.93 12.73
C LYS A 167 6.77 6.46 12.80
N ARG A 168 6.70 5.89 14.00
CA ARG A 168 6.14 4.54 14.21
C ARG A 168 4.70 4.40 13.73
N TYR A 169 3.90 5.46 13.84
CA TYR A 169 2.49 5.46 13.49
C TYR A 169 2.22 6.05 12.10
N ALA A 170 3.14 6.89 11.61
CA ALA A 170 2.96 7.69 10.40
C ALA A 170 3.23 6.97 9.07
N THR A 171 3.34 5.64 9.04
CA THR A 171 3.74 4.93 7.80
C THR A 171 2.72 5.11 6.67
N LEU A 172 1.43 4.91 6.96
CA LEU A 172 0.38 5.08 5.94
C LEU A 172 0.12 6.56 5.63
N PHE A 173 0.29 7.43 6.62
CA PHE A 173 0.27 8.87 6.41
C PHE A 173 1.36 9.33 5.43
N PHE A 174 2.60 8.84 5.59
CA PHE A 174 3.69 9.10 4.66
C PHE A 174 3.35 8.68 3.24
N VAL A 175 2.79 7.47 3.07
CA VAL A 175 2.34 6.98 1.75
C VAL A 175 1.31 7.94 1.15
N ALA A 176 0.32 8.39 1.93
CA ALA A 176 -0.69 9.35 1.46
C ALA A 176 -0.08 10.70 1.04
N VAL A 177 0.83 11.26 1.83
CA VAL A 177 1.51 12.53 1.52
C VAL A 177 2.37 12.40 0.26
N TYR A 178 3.09 11.29 0.09
CA TYR A 178 3.90 11.03 -1.10
C TYR A 178 3.05 11.09 -2.38
N PHE A 179 1.92 10.37 -2.41
CA PHE A 179 1.04 10.39 -3.58
C PHE A 179 0.36 11.75 -3.75
N ARG A 180 0.04 12.45 -2.67
CA ARG A 180 -0.50 13.82 -2.73
C ARG A 180 0.45 14.76 -3.44
N ILE A 181 1.75 14.70 -3.12
CA ILE A 181 2.80 15.49 -3.78
C ILE A 181 2.89 15.11 -5.25
N LEU A 182 2.96 13.81 -5.57
CA LEU A 182 3.02 13.33 -6.95
C LEU A 182 1.85 13.86 -7.77
N HIS A 183 0.62 13.63 -7.30
CA HIS A 183 -0.57 13.97 -8.05
C HIS A 183 -0.79 15.48 -8.16
N LYS A 184 -0.70 16.21 -7.04
CA LYS A 184 -1.06 17.64 -7.00
C LYS A 184 0.05 18.58 -7.44
N LYS A 185 1.32 18.18 -7.31
CA LYS A 185 2.47 19.08 -7.52
C LYS A 185 3.40 18.65 -8.64
N ILE A 186 3.62 17.35 -8.83
CA ILE A 186 4.52 16.85 -9.87
C ILE A 186 3.74 16.65 -11.18
N LEU A 187 2.65 15.87 -11.14
CA LEU A 187 1.80 15.61 -12.31
C LEU A 187 0.77 16.71 -12.56
N GLU A 188 0.37 17.44 -11.52
CA GLU A 188 -0.69 18.46 -11.56
C GLU A 188 -2.02 17.97 -12.16
N SER A 189 -2.30 16.70 -11.93
CA SER A 189 -3.56 16.09 -12.35
C SER A 189 -4.73 16.65 -11.54
N LYS A 190 -5.88 16.79 -12.21
CA LYS A 190 -7.14 17.26 -11.62
C LYS A 190 -8.16 16.13 -11.39
N GLY A 191 -7.85 14.93 -11.86
CA GLY A 191 -8.74 13.75 -11.83
C GLY A 191 -8.48 12.84 -10.64
N ASP A 192 -9.04 11.63 -10.70
CA ASP A 192 -8.78 10.58 -9.71
C ASP A 192 -7.30 10.14 -9.78
N PHE A 193 -6.66 9.89 -8.64
CA PHE A 193 -5.27 9.38 -8.57
C PHE A 193 -5.11 8.07 -9.33
N LYS A 194 -6.14 7.23 -9.37
CA LYS A 194 -6.17 5.98 -10.15
C LYS A 194 -5.94 6.23 -11.65
N SER A 195 -6.36 7.37 -12.17
CA SER A 195 -6.18 7.74 -13.58
C SER A 195 -4.71 8.01 -13.95
N ASP A 196 -3.87 8.33 -12.97
CA ASP A 196 -2.45 8.64 -13.19
C ASP A 196 -1.53 7.43 -13.06
N ILE A 197 -2.05 6.25 -12.71
CA ILE A 197 -1.21 5.13 -12.29
C ILE A 197 -0.14 4.74 -13.32
N ARG A 198 -0.47 4.86 -14.61
CA ARG A 198 0.48 4.60 -15.71
C ARG A 198 1.52 5.70 -15.87
N LYS A 199 1.15 6.96 -15.60
CA LYS A 199 2.09 8.10 -15.62
C LYS A 199 3.12 8.00 -14.50
N LEU A 200 2.88 7.20 -13.47
CA LEU A 200 3.88 7.00 -12.42
C LEU A 200 5.03 6.08 -12.84
N GLU A 201 4.87 5.33 -13.92
CA GLU A 201 5.85 4.33 -14.34
C GLU A 201 7.26 4.89 -14.60
N PRO A 202 7.46 5.99 -15.36
CA PRO A 202 8.80 6.54 -15.57
C PRO A 202 9.43 7.05 -14.27
N ILE A 203 8.63 7.57 -13.35
CA ILE A 203 9.09 8.02 -12.04
C ILE A 203 9.58 6.82 -11.22
N PHE A 204 8.79 5.75 -11.12
CA PHE A 204 9.16 4.57 -10.34
C PHE A 204 10.35 3.80 -10.94
N HIS A 205 10.51 3.78 -12.27
CA HIS A 205 11.69 3.23 -12.92
C HIS A 205 12.94 4.07 -12.67
N SER A 206 12.81 5.40 -12.60
CA SER A 206 13.90 6.29 -12.22
C SER A 206 14.09 6.33 -10.71
N PHE A 207 14.71 5.29 -10.13
CA PHE A 207 14.95 5.24 -8.68
C PHE A 207 15.67 6.49 -8.16
N LYS A 208 16.60 7.06 -8.93
CA LYS A 208 17.30 8.30 -8.55
C LYS A 208 16.33 9.47 -8.35
N LEU A 209 15.41 9.68 -9.30
CA LEU A 209 14.38 10.72 -9.18
C LEU A 209 13.45 10.39 -8.01
N ASN A 210 12.93 9.17 -7.98
CA ASN A 210 11.91 8.83 -7.01
C ASN A 210 12.43 8.82 -5.57
N ASN A 211 13.68 8.40 -5.36
CA ASN A 211 14.36 8.50 -4.07
C ASN A 211 14.42 9.95 -3.56
N ARG A 212 14.60 10.94 -4.45
CA ARG A 212 14.52 12.36 -4.06
C ARG A 212 13.10 12.77 -3.66
N ILE A 213 12.08 12.33 -4.41
CA ILE A 213 10.67 12.56 -4.08
C ILE A 213 10.30 11.92 -2.72
N LEU A 214 10.77 10.70 -2.46
CA LEU A 214 10.56 10.01 -1.19
C LEU A 214 11.25 10.74 -0.02
N LYS A 215 12.47 11.25 -0.22
CA LYS A 215 13.20 12.03 0.79
C LYS A 215 12.56 13.37 1.08
N ILE A 216 12.11 14.12 0.06
CA ILE A 216 11.41 15.39 0.30
C ILE A 216 10.07 15.17 0.99
N THR A 217 9.37 14.07 0.67
CA THR A 217 8.18 13.65 1.42
C THR A 217 8.52 13.42 2.89
N ASP A 218 9.66 12.80 3.21
CA ASP A 218 10.07 12.58 4.60
C ASP A 218 10.34 13.89 5.35
N VAL A 219 10.97 14.86 4.68
CA VAL A 219 11.19 16.20 5.23
C VAL A 219 9.84 16.86 5.54
N ILE A 220 8.91 16.85 4.59
CA ILE A 220 7.56 17.43 4.74
C ILE A 220 6.81 16.77 5.89
N VAL A 221 6.81 15.43 5.96
CA VAL A 221 6.16 14.68 7.04
C VAL A 221 6.82 14.98 8.37
N THR A 222 8.15 15.08 8.44
CA THR A 222 8.85 15.42 9.68
C THR A 222 8.49 16.83 10.15
N LYS A 223 8.51 17.83 9.26
CA LYS A 223 8.08 19.21 9.57
C LYS A 223 6.61 19.31 9.96
N PHE A 224 5.76 18.41 9.47
CA PHE A 224 4.36 18.30 9.89
C PHE A 224 4.29 17.75 11.33
N LEU A 225 5.03 16.69 11.63
CA LEU A 225 5.03 16.06 12.97
C LEU A 225 5.70 16.90 14.06
N GLU A 226 6.39 17.98 13.68
CA GLU A 226 7.01 18.98 14.57
C GLU A 226 6.21 20.30 14.61
N ASP A 227 5.08 20.39 13.90
CA ASP A 227 4.23 21.58 13.92
C ASP A 227 3.42 21.65 15.22
N THR A 228 3.39 22.82 15.86
CA THR A 228 2.69 23.00 17.13
C THR A 228 1.19 22.70 17.02
N VAL A 229 0.56 23.02 15.88
CA VAL A 229 -0.86 22.70 15.64
C VAL A 229 -1.09 21.19 15.61
N VAL A 230 -0.09 20.42 15.16
CA VAL A 230 -0.16 18.96 15.14
C VAL A 230 0.09 18.38 16.53
N ASP A 231 1.00 18.97 17.30
CA ASP A 231 1.19 18.58 18.71
C ASP A 231 -0.09 18.82 19.52
N ASP A 232 -0.76 19.97 19.36
CA ASP A 232 -2.06 20.27 20.00
C ASP A 232 -3.14 19.23 19.63
N GLU A 233 -3.25 18.88 18.34
CA GLU A 233 -4.23 17.89 17.88
C GLU A 233 -3.90 16.47 18.38
N ILE A 234 -2.61 16.14 18.56
CA ILE A 234 -2.18 14.87 19.18
C ILE A 234 -2.59 14.83 20.66
N GLU A 235 -2.49 15.96 21.38
CA GLU A 235 -2.95 16.07 22.77
C GLU A 235 -4.46 15.89 22.86
N LEU A 236 -5.23 16.56 21.99
CA LEU A 236 -6.68 16.39 21.90
C LEU A 236 -7.10 14.94 21.59
N ALA A 237 -6.31 14.23 20.77
CA ALA A 237 -6.55 12.82 20.47
C ALA A 237 -6.17 11.86 21.61
N ASN A 238 -5.60 12.36 22.72
CA ASN A 238 -5.04 11.64 23.88
C ASN A 238 -3.82 10.75 23.59
N THR A 239 -3.74 10.13 22.41
CA THR A 239 -2.62 9.28 22.01
C THR A 239 -2.26 9.49 20.55
N LYS A 240 -0.98 9.28 20.22
CA LYS A 240 -0.53 9.25 18.82
C LYS A 240 -1.28 8.21 18.00
N HIS A 241 -1.61 7.06 18.58
CA HIS A 241 -2.38 6.04 17.88
C HIS A 241 -3.75 6.58 17.44
N ASN A 242 -4.48 7.23 18.35
CA ASN A 242 -5.78 7.85 18.06
C ASN A 242 -5.66 8.97 17.02
N PHE A 243 -4.61 9.78 17.13
CA PHE A 243 -4.35 10.83 16.14
C PHE A 243 -4.25 10.25 14.72
N PHE A 244 -3.43 9.22 14.50
CA PHE A 244 -3.33 8.59 13.16
C PHE A 244 -4.55 7.74 12.78
N SER A 245 -5.31 7.25 13.74
CA SER A 245 -6.48 6.40 13.48
C SER A 245 -7.77 7.17 13.24
N GLN A 246 -7.83 8.46 13.60
CA GLN A 246 -9.04 9.28 13.46
C GLN A 246 -8.79 10.73 12.98
N HIS A 247 -7.69 11.39 13.34
CA HIS A 247 -7.56 12.86 13.22
C HIS A 247 -6.60 13.35 12.12
N VAL A 248 -5.55 12.58 11.80
CA VAL A 248 -4.41 13.03 10.96
C VAL A 248 -4.79 13.45 9.53
N TRP A 249 -5.99 13.09 9.07
CA TRP A 249 -6.45 13.30 7.70
C TRP A 249 -7.77 14.06 7.62
N ASN A 250 -7.90 15.12 8.42
CA ASN A 250 -9.00 16.09 8.38
C ASN A 250 -8.57 17.40 7.67
N ASP A 251 -9.51 18.30 7.39
CA ASP A 251 -9.25 19.55 6.67
C ASP A 251 -8.22 20.47 7.35
N SER A 252 -8.18 20.47 8.69
CA SER A 252 -7.18 21.23 9.44
C SER A 252 -5.77 20.69 9.18
N MET A 253 -5.60 19.37 9.35
CA MET A 253 -4.32 18.70 9.12
C MET A 253 -3.89 18.78 7.65
N LEU A 254 -4.82 18.66 6.70
CA LEU A 254 -4.53 18.84 5.28
C LEU A 254 -3.99 20.23 4.96
N ARG A 255 -4.50 21.28 5.61
CA ARG A 255 -3.95 22.65 5.47
C ARG A 255 -2.53 22.76 6.02
N VAL A 256 -2.23 22.10 7.15
CA VAL A 256 -0.86 22.05 7.68
C VAL A 256 0.05 21.32 6.69
N ILE A 257 -0.36 20.17 6.16
CA ILE A 257 0.39 19.42 5.13
C ILE A 257 0.67 20.30 3.91
N ASP A 258 -0.36 20.96 3.36
CA ASP A 258 -0.21 21.81 2.18
C ASP A 258 0.72 23.00 2.45
N LYS A 259 0.70 23.56 3.68
CA LYS A 259 1.67 24.57 4.14
C LYS A 259 3.09 24.01 4.14
N LYS A 260 3.31 22.79 4.66
CA LYS A 260 4.65 22.15 4.66
C LYS A 260 5.13 21.81 3.25
N ILE A 261 4.23 21.36 2.36
CA ILE A 261 4.54 21.16 0.94
C ILE A 261 4.99 22.48 0.30
N LYS A 262 4.31 23.60 0.59
CA LYS A 262 4.69 24.92 0.06
C LYS A 262 6.06 25.39 0.55
N GLN A 263 6.48 25.01 1.76
CA GLN A 263 7.82 25.33 2.27
C GLN A 263 8.94 24.63 1.48
N GLU A 264 8.63 23.54 0.78
CA GLU A 264 9.57 22.79 -0.07
C GLU A 264 9.33 23.03 -1.58
N GLU A 265 8.64 24.13 -1.93
CA GLU A 265 8.17 24.37 -3.31
C GLU A 265 9.32 24.44 -4.33
N GLU A 266 10.48 25.01 -3.97
CA GLU A 266 11.63 25.10 -4.87
C GLU A 266 12.16 23.72 -5.28
N GLU A 267 12.36 22.82 -4.31
CA GLU A 267 12.81 21.45 -4.59
C GLU A 267 11.72 20.67 -5.36
N ILE A 268 10.45 20.86 -5.03
CA ILE A 268 9.34 20.23 -5.75
C ILE A 268 9.29 20.69 -7.22
N ILE A 269 9.50 21.99 -7.49
CA ILE A 269 9.58 22.53 -8.86
C ILE A 269 10.77 21.92 -9.61
N SER A 270 11.92 21.77 -8.94
CA SER A 270 13.10 21.11 -9.51
C SER A 270 12.81 19.65 -9.89
N LEU A 271 12.18 18.89 -8.98
CA LEU A 271 11.78 17.50 -9.22
C LEU A 271 10.74 17.37 -10.33
N LYS A 272 9.77 18.29 -10.39
CA LYS A 272 8.77 18.36 -11.46
C LYS A 272 9.41 18.53 -12.83
N LYS A 273 10.38 19.45 -12.97
CA LYS A 273 11.11 19.64 -14.24
C LYS A 273 11.80 18.36 -14.69
N ILE A 274 12.42 17.63 -13.76
CA ILE A 274 13.06 16.35 -14.06
C ILE A 274 12.03 15.29 -14.47
N ALA A 275 10.89 15.22 -13.77
CA ALA A 275 9.82 14.28 -14.09
C ALA A 275 9.21 14.54 -15.47
N ASN A 276 9.01 15.81 -15.84
CA ASN A 276 8.49 16.20 -17.15
C ASN A 276 9.40 15.79 -18.31
N ASN A 277 10.71 15.67 -18.08
CA ASN A 277 11.64 15.17 -19.09
C ASN A 277 11.58 13.65 -19.30
N LEU A 278 10.79 12.92 -18.49
CA LEU A 278 10.57 11.48 -18.62
C LEU A 278 9.29 11.13 -19.39
N PHE A 279 8.47 12.13 -19.73
CA PHE A 279 7.19 11.98 -20.40
C PHE A 279 7.25 12.44 -21.86
#